data_AF-A0AAI9XXI4-F1
#
_entry.id   AF-A0AAI9XXI4-F1
#
_cell.length_a   1.000
_cell.length_b   1.000
_cell.length_c   1.000
_cell.angle_alpha   90.00
_cell.angle_beta   90.00
_cell.angle_gamma   90.00
#
_symmetry.space_group_name_H-M   'P 1'
#
loop_
_entity.id
_entity.type
_entity.pdbx_description
1 polymer ?
#
loop_
_entity_poly.entity_id
_entity_poly.type
_entity_poly.pdbx_seq_one_letter_code
_entity_poly.pdbx_strand_id
1 'polypeptide(L)'
;MWLSTKSLVAVGLLSALGLKQRATAVELSGFTKDLFTESMDFLDKIYDPAAGYLHFFYYPLAAGKHETRSSVWYATGLLQRNIGDDVAHATKIIKNVIRDQKKIPEEQWYGDYTVYPEEPTVGTAAYPKSIYNTWDPIWRGFIGTTLIVIYEEFRHLLSSDVQDLILESMYNNTIGDSYRVGGVDDDNLYPSYSNPAIMRAIATGWTGRTLNDSNMTAAGEMYAQEILDLFDRNGTLSEFNSPTYAGVSIYSLTLWAKYMPSDSSLMGQHGGRMIKAIWESIAAMYNANLRNVAGLWDRTYGFDMNQYVAIINIYIWSLVGKDRAPGISQCRIGSPIRPRHTVDRAGAN
;
A
#
# COMPACT_ATOMS: atom_id res chain seq x y z
N MET A 1 -20.29 -22.32 -71.08
CA MET A 1 -21.26 -22.89 -70.12
C MET A 1 -20.85 -22.42 -68.74
N TRP A 2 -21.67 -21.56 -68.12
CA TRP A 2 -21.91 -21.38 -66.68
C TRP A 2 -20.76 -21.17 -65.66
N LEU A 3 -20.98 -20.14 -64.83
CA LEU A 3 -20.34 -19.83 -63.54
C LEU A 3 -20.46 -20.97 -62.51
N SER A 4 -19.51 -21.06 -61.58
CA SER A 4 -19.72 -21.39 -60.15
C SER A 4 -18.41 -21.17 -59.37
N THR A 5 -18.24 -20.07 -58.63
CA THR A 5 -18.52 -19.84 -57.20
C THR A 5 -17.70 -20.63 -56.15
N LYS A 6 -17.00 -19.83 -55.33
CA LYS A 6 -16.66 -19.98 -53.90
C LYS A 6 -15.45 -20.84 -53.50
N SER A 7 -14.40 -20.15 -53.03
CA SER A 7 -14.02 -20.18 -51.60
C SER A 7 -13.14 -19.00 -51.24
N LEU A 8 -13.62 -18.22 -50.25
CA LEU A 8 -12.85 -17.21 -49.55
C LEU A 8 -11.68 -17.86 -48.81
N VAL A 9 -10.50 -17.26 -48.89
CA VAL A 9 -9.57 -17.23 -47.76
C VAL A 9 -9.22 -15.77 -47.52
N ALA A 10 -9.91 -15.20 -46.53
CA ALA A 10 -9.56 -13.91 -45.95
C ALA A 10 -8.22 -14.08 -45.22
N VAL A 11 -7.17 -13.44 -45.71
CA VAL A 11 -5.91 -13.27 -44.97
C VAL A 11 -5.91 -11.83 -44.45
N GLY A 12 -5.77 -11.71 -43.13
CA GLY A 12 -5.26 -10.48 -42.49
C GLY A 12 -6.28 -9.60 -41.79
N LEU A 13 -7.10 -10.14 -40.88
CA LEU A 13 -7.69 -9.34 -39.81
C LEU A 13 -6.73 -9.28 -38.62
N LEU A 14 -6.06 -8.13 -38.50
CA LEU A 14 -5.65 -7.46 -37.27
C LEU A 14 -5.80 -8.27 -35.98
N SER A 15 -4.75 -8.99 -35.60
CA SER A 15 -4.55 -9.42 -34.21
C SER A 15 -3.96 -8.25 -33.41
N ALA A 16 -4.71 -7.15 -33.28
CA ALA A 16 -4.49 -6.20 -32.19
C ALA A 16 -5.05 -6.83 -30.90
N LEU A 17 -4.47 -7.95 -30.48
CA LEU A 17 -4.65 -8.46 -29.13
C LEU A 17 -4.04 -7.41 -28.21
N GLY A 18 -4.89 -6.81 -27.38
CA GLY A 18 -4.57 -5.68 -26.52
C GLY A 18 -3.21 -5.86 -25.87
N LEU A 19 -2.25 -5.04 -26.30
CA LEU A 19 -1.08 -4.72 -25.49
C LEU A 19 -1.65 -4.10 -24.22
N LYS A 20 -1.78 -4.90 -23.15
CA LYS A 20 -1.92 -4.36 -21.79
C LYS A 20 -0.80 -3.34 -21.66
N GLN A 21 -1.17 -2.06 -21.61
CA GLN A 21 -0.20 -0.98 -21.45
C GLN A 21 0.53 -1.28 -20.15
N ARG A 22 1.78 -1.76 -20.27
CA ARG A 22 2.58 -2.09 -19.09
C ARG A 22 2.81 -0.79 -18.35
N ALA A 23 2.56 -0.79 -17.05
CA ALA A 23 2.98 0.33 -16.23
C ALA A 23 4.51 0.44 -16.35
N THR A 24 4.99 1.67 -16.49
CA THR A 24 6.41 1.99 -16.46
C THR A 24 6.62 3.00 -15.37
N ALA A 25 7.67 2.78 -14.57
CA ALA A 25 8.04 3.68 -13.50
C ALA A 25 8.14 5.12 -14.02
N VAL A 26 7.62 6.07 -13.26
CA VAL A 26 7.59 7.46 -13.70
C VAL A 26 8.99 8.05 -13.63
N GLU A 27 9.33 8.92 -14.58
CA GLU A 27 10.55 9.72 -14.48
C GLU A 27 10.34 10.80 -13.41
N LEU A 28 11.11 10.70 -12.32
CA LEU A 28 11.00 11.65 -11.21
C LEU A 28 11.63 12.99 -11.57
N SER A 29 10.88 14.08 -11.36
CA SER A 29 11.33 15.44 -11.63
C SER A 29 10.83 16.43 -10.57
N GLY A 30 11.42 17.63 -10.55
CA GLY A 30 11.05 18.71 -9.64
C GLY A 30 11.03 18.28 -8.18
N PHE A 31 10.00 18.72 -7.45
CA PHE A 31 9.86 18.46 -6.02
C PHE A 31 9.66 16.98 -5.67
N THR A 32 9.12 16.17 -6.59
CA THR A 32 9.01 14.73 -6.40
C THR A 32 10.38 14.07 -6.38
N LYS A 33 11.29 14.49 -7.26
CA LYS A 33 12.69 14.01 -7.26
C LYS A 33 13.41 14.43 -5.98
N ASP A 34 13.21 15.68 -5.54
CA ASP A 34 13.82 16.17 -4.30
C ASP A 34 13.36 15.36 -3.07
N LEU A 35 12.04 15.14 -2.95
CA LEU A 35 11.46 14.29 -1.91
C LEU A 35 12.02 12.87 -1.95
N PHE A 36 12.11 12.28 -3.15
CA PHE A 36 12.64 10.93 -3.33
C PHE A 36 14.10 10.84 -2.89
N THR A 37 14.94 11.78 -3.33
CA THR A 37 16.36 11.83 -2.94
C THR A 37 16.51 11.96 -1.43
N GLU A 38 15.79 12.88 -0.79
CA GLU A 38 15.90 13.04 0.67
C GLU A 38 15.39 11.82 1.44
N SER A 39 14.34 11.17 0.95
CA SER A 39 13.82 9.94 1.54
C SER A 39 14.85 8.81 1.43
N MET A 40 15.45 8.62 0.25
CA MET A 40 16.47 7.59 0.03
C MET A 40 17.73 7.85 0.86
N ASP A 41 18.20 9.10 0.95
CA ASP A 41 19.35 9.48 1.77
C ASP A 41 19.13 9.17 3.28
N PHE A 42 17.89 9.25 3.75
CA PHE A 42 17.54 8.84 5.11
C PHE A 42 17.49 7.32 5.25
N LEU A 43 16.78 6.63 4.35
CA LEU A 43 16.60 5.19 4.41
C LEU A 43 17.93 4.43 4.26
N ASP A 44 18.84 4.91 3.42
CA ASP A 44 20.20 4.36 3.26
C ASP A 44 20.98 4.37 4.59
N LYS A 45 20.78 5.37 5.46
CA LYS A 45 21.49 5.46 6.76
C LYS A 45 21.02 4.44 7.78
N ILE A 46 19.82 3.92 7.63
CA ILE A 46 19.21 2.97 8.56
C ILE A 46 19.07 1.57 7.95
N TYR A 47 19.55 1.36 6.73
CA TYR A 47 19.56 0.05 6.11
C TYR A 47 20.71 -0.81 6.64
N ASP A 48 20.39 -2.03 7.10
CA ASP A 48 21.36 -3.07 7.43
C ASP A 48 21.52 -3.99 6.20
N PRO A 49 22.58 -3.84 5.39
CA PRO A 49 22.80 -4.68 4.21
C PRO A 49 23.11 -6.13 4.56
N ALA A 50 23.60 -6.42 5.78
CA ALA A 50 23.88 -7.79 6.21
C ALA A 50 22.57 -8.53 6.53
N ALA A 51 21.64 -7.88 7.24
CA ALA A 51 20.32 -8.43 7.52
C ALA A 51 19.39 -8.39 6.30
N GLY A 52 19.48 -7.34 5.49
CA GLY A 52 18.55 -7.07 4.39
C GLY A 52 17.23 -6.46 4.87
N TYR A 53 17.28 -5.56 5.85
CA TYR A 53 16.14 -4.83 6.40
C TYR A 53 16.57 -3.45 6.89
N LEU A 54 15.61 -2.54 7.07
CA LEU A 54 15.81 -1.28 7.78
C LEU A 54 15.79 -1.51 9.30
N HIS A 55 16.62 -0.78 10.02
CA HIS A 55 16.56 -0.68 11.47
C HIS A 55 15.27 0.02 11.92
N PHE A 56 14.62 -0.54 12.94
CA PHE A 56 13.52 0.11 13.60
C PHE A 56 14.06 1.24 14.48
N PHE A 57 13.58 2.46 14.24
CA PHE A 57 14.07 3.67 14.91
C PHE A 57 12.97 4.44 15.67
N TYR A 58 11.77 3.89 15.76
CA TYR A 58 10.64 4.52 16.45
C TYR A 58 10.61 4.16 17.95
N TYR A 59 9.82 4.91 18.72
CA TYR A 59 9.46 4.59 20.12
C TYR A 59 7.96 4.27 20.19
N PRO A 60 7.50 3.30 21.02
CA PRO A 60 8.27 2.45 21.94
C PRO A 60 9.19 1.45 21.24
N LEU A 61 10.10 0.83 22.00
CA LEU A 61 11.01 -0.20 21.48
C LEU A 61 10.21 -1.36 20.88
N ALA A 62 10.69 -1.84 19.73
CA ALA A 62 10.13 -2.96 18.98
C ALA A 62 10.45 -4.31 19.60
N ALA A 63 9.71 -5.36 19.18
CA ALA A 63 10.02 -6.75 19.52
C ALA A 63 11.29 -7.26 18.79
N GLY A 64 11.77 -6.52 17.79
CA GLY A 64 13.01 -6.78 17.05
C GLY A 64 13.75 -5.49 16.72
N LYS A 65 14.96 -5.62 16.17
CA LYS A 65 15.80 -4.45 15.80
C LYS A 65 15.51 -3.92 14.41
N HIS A 66 14.82 -4.69 13.57
CA HIS A 66 14.44 -4.31 12.21
C HIS A 66 12.94 -4.32 12.02
N GLU A 67 12.45 -3.70 10.96
CA GLU A 67 11.03 -3.69 10.62
C GLU A 67 10.76 -4.06 9.16
N THR A 68 9.69 -4.82 8.95
CA THR A 68 9.41 -5.48 7.67
C THR A 68 8.80 -4.52 6.65
N ARG A 69 7.78 -3.75 7.05
CA ARG A 69 6.94 -2.98 6.12
C ARG A 69 7.73 -1.91 5.37
N SER A 70 8.42 -1.01 6.08
CA SER A 70 9.18 0.06 5.43
C SER A 70 10.40 -0.48 4.69
N SER A 71 10.90 -1.67 5.05
CA SER A 71 11.94 -2.34 4.25
C SER A 71 11.44 -2.62 2.82
N VAL A 72 10.19 -3.08 2.67
CA VAL A 72 9.61 -3.29 1.33
C VAL A 72 9.42 -1.97 0.58
N TRP A 73 9.04 -0.89 1.27
CA TRP A 73 8.98 0.46 0.66
C TRP A 73 10.36 0.94 0.18
N TYR A 74 11.39 0.68 0.99
CA TYR A 74 12.77 0.98 0.60
C TYR A 74 13.22 0.14 -0.60
N ALA A 75 12.82 -1.14 -0.68
CA ALA A 75 13.07 -1.97 -1.87
C ALA A 75 12.48 -1.36 -3.14
N THR A 76 11.26 -0.79 -3.07
CA THR A 76 10.69 -0.03 -4.20
C THR A 76 11.54 1.19 -4.55
N GLY A 77 12.02 1.93 -3.56
CA GLY A 77 12.91 3.07 -3.76
C GLY A 77 14.25 2.70 -4.41
N LEU A 78 14.86 1.59 -3.97
CA LEU A 78 16.06 1.01 -4.58
C LEU A 78 15.81 0.67 -6.05
N LEU A 79 14.70 0.01 -6.38
CA LEU A 79 14.35 -0.32 -7.77
C LEU A 79 14.07 0.91 -8.64
N GLN A 80 13.49 1.96 -8.07
CA GLN A 80 13.27 3.24 -8.75
C GLN A 80 14.58 4.00 -9.00
N ARG A 81 15.54 3.93 -8.07
CA ARG A 81 16.86 4.57 -8.18
C ARG A 81 17.77 3.81 -9.13
N ASN A 82 17.79 2.48 -9.02
CA ASN A 82 18.47 1.54 -9.90
C ASN A 82 19.95 1.89 -10.19
N ILE A 83 20.73 2.15 -9.14
CA ILE A 83 22.18 2.37 -9.27
C ILE A 83 22.96 1.34 -8.43
N GLY A 84 24.14 0.95 -8.92
CA GLY A 84 25.03 0.05 -8.19
C GLY A 84 24.34 -1.25 -7.74
N ASP A 85 24.38 -1.55 -6.44
CA ASP A 85 23.83 -2.76 -5.84
C ASP A 85 22.33 -2.66 -5.47
N ASP A 86 21.65 -1.58 -5.84
CA ASP A 86 20.24 -1.31 -5.47
C ASP A 86 19.33 -2.50 -5.80
N VAL A 87 19.41 -3.06 -7.01
CA VAL A 87 18.58 -4.21 -7.44
C VAL A 87 18.88 -5.45 -6.61
N ALA A 88 20.14 -5.69 -6.26
CA ALA A 88 20.53 -6.83 -5.43
C ALA A 88 20.00 -6.68 -4.01
N HIS A 89 20.07 -5.48 -3.44
CA HIS A 89 19.54 -5.16 -2.11
C HIS A 89 18.01 -5.24 -2.06
N ALA A 90 17.33 -4.69 -3.08
CA ALA A 90 15.87 -4.82 -3.21
C ALA A 90 15.45 -6.28 -3.31
N THR A 91 16.13 -7.07 -4.15
CA THR A 91 15.87 -8.52 -4.31
C THR A 91 16.04 -9.25 -2.98
N LYS A 92 17.10 -8.94 -2.22
CA LYS A 92 17.35 -9.53 -0.90
C LYS A 92 16.21 -9.22 0.07
N ILE A 93 15.77 -7.96 0.15
CA ILE A 93 14.65 -7.55 1.01
C ILE A 93 13.38 -8.30 0.63
N ILE A 94 13.01 -8.32 -0.66
CA ILE A 94 11.80 -8.99 -1.16
C ILE A 94 11.82 -10.48 -0.79
N LYS A 95 12.93 -11.18 -1.07
CA LYS A 95 13.07 -12.62 -0.74
C LYS A 95 12.95 -12.87 0.76
N ASN A 96 13.60 -12.05 1.57
CA ASN A 96 13.57 -12.17 3.03
C ASN A 96 12.16 -11.97 3.59
N VAL A 97 11.46 -10.91 3.17
CA VAL A 97 10.09 -10.61 3.64
C VAL A 97 9.10 -11.70 3.23
N ILE A 98 9.16 -12.18 1.98
CA ILE A 98 8.24 -13.22 1.51
C ILE A 98 8.53 -14.58 2.16
N ARG A 99 9.82 -14.90 2.39
CA ARG A 99 10.19 -16.14 3.10
C ARG A 99 9.54 -16.23 4.48
N ASP A 100 9.43 -15.10 5.17
CA ASP A 100 8.87 -15.03 6.53
C ASP A 100 7.33 -14.86 6.54
N GLN A 101 6.69 -14.84 5.36
CA GLN A 101 5.23 -14.85 5.24
C GLN A 101 4.65 -16.08 5.92
N LYS A 102 3.54 -15.89 6.65
CA LYS A 102 2.89 -16.95 7.42
C LYS A 102 2.06 -17.85 6.50
N LYS A 103 2.20 -19.17 6.64
CA LYS A 103 1.61 -20.15 5.71
C LYS A 103 0.83 -21.29 6.38
N ILE A 104 0.50 -21.19 7.67
CA ILE A 104 -0.31 -22.17 8.39
C ILE A 104 -1.80 -21.77 8.26
N PRO A 105 -2.63 -22.50 7.48
CA PRO A 105 -4.00 -22.07 7.17
C PRO A 105 -4.94 -21.95 8.38
N GLU A 106 -4.64 -22.66 9.46
CA GLU A 106 -5.44 -22.63 10.70
C GLU A 106 -5.18 -21.37 11.54
N GLU A 107 -4.13 -20.62 11.25
CA GLU A 107 -3.75 -19.41 11.98
C GLU A 107 -4.41 -18.17 11.38
N GLN A 108 -4.95 -17.29 12.24
CA GLN A 108 -5.61 -16.04 11.81
C GLN A 108 -4.67 -15.11 11.02
N TRP A 109 -3.36 -15.24 11.20
CA TRP A 109 -2.34 -14.48 10.49
C TRP A 109 -1.82 -15.19 9.23
N TYR A 110 -2.48 -16.25 8.72
CA TYR A 110 -2.14 -16.85 7.43
C TYR A 110 -2.03 -15.78 6.32
N GLY A 111 -1.00 -15.85 5.47
CA GLY A 111 -0.73 -14.89 4.40
C GLY A 111 -0.25 -13.51 4.85
N ASP A 112 -0.18 -13.27 6.15
CA ASP A 112 0.38 -12.05 6.74
C ASP A 112 1.92 -12.13 6.77
N TYR A 113 2.54 -11.00 7.08
CA TYR A 113 3.99 -10.89 7.23
C TYR A 113 4.32 -10.55 8.69
N THR A 114 5.53 -10.89 9.12
CA THR A 114 6.00 -10.49 10.45
C THR A 114 6.08 -8.96 10.55
N VAL A 115 5.76 -8.41 11.72
CA VAL A 115 5.92 -6.97 11.96
C VAL A 115 7.41 -6.64 12.04
N TYR A 116 8.13 -7.46 12.80
CA TYR A 116 9.58 -7.43 12.92
C TYR A 116 10.16 -8.78 12.48
N PRO A 117 11.23 -8.81 11.66
CA PRO A 117 11.83 -10.07 11.21
C PRO A 117 12.29 -10.98 12.35
N GLU A 118 12.72 -10.40 13.47
CA GLU A 118 13.18 -11.14 14.65
C GLU A 118 12.10 -11.42 15.70
N GLU A 119 10.82 -11.14 15.42
CA GLU A 119 9.77 -11.39 16.40
C GLU A 119 9.59 -12.89 16.70
N PRO A 120 9.23 -13.27 17.94
CA PRO A 120 8.95 -14.66 18.26
C PRO A 120 7.71 -15.18 17.53
N THR A 121 7.54 -16.50 17.48
CA THR A 121 6.34 -17.12 16.92
C THR A 121 5.09 -16.70 17.69
N VAL A 122 4.14 -16.10 16.98
CA VAL A 122 2.83 -15.67 17.50
C VAL A 122 2.04 -16.88 18.01
N GLY A 123 1.33 -16.70 19.12
CA GLY A 123 0.51 -17.74 19.73
C GLY A 123 1.26 -18.63 20.73
N THR A 124 2.57 -18.42 20.90
CA THR A 124 3.34 -19.07 21.97
C THR A 124 3.09 -18.41 23.33
N ALA A 125 3.43 -19.10 24.43
CA ALA A 125 3.31 -18.53 25.78
C ALA A 125 4.15 -17.26 25.98
N ALA A 126 5.30 -17.15 25.31
CA ALA A 126 6.17 -15.98 25.37
C ALA A 126 5.72 -14.83 24.44
N TYR A 127 4.88 -15.11 23.45
CA TYR A 127 4.41 -14.14 22.47
C TYR A 127 2.94 -14.44 22.10
N PRO A 128 2.01 -14.24 23.05
CA PRO A 128 0.61 -14.63 22.91
C PRO A 128 -0.07 -13.84 21.79
N LYS A 129 -1.10 -14.43 21.17
CA LYS A 129 -1.85 -13.77 20.10
C LYS A 129 -2.52 -12.48 20.61
N SER A 130 -2.29 -11.38 19.92
CA SER A 130 -2.86 -10.07 20.21
C SER A 130 -2.83 -9.26 18.92
N ILE A 131 -4.00 -9.13 18.28
CA ILE A 131 -4.17 -8.36 17.06
C ILE A 131 -3.76 -6.89 17.30
N TYR A 132 -3.06 -6.27 16.35
CA TYR A 132 -2.45 -4.93 16.46
C TYR A 132 -1.35 -4.79 17.51
N ASN A 133 -0.75 -5.91 17.90
CA ASN A 133 0.37 -5.93 18.84
C ASN A 133 1.40 -7.01 18.47
N THR A 134 1.10 -8.28 18.71
CA THR A 134 2.03 -9.39 18.39
C THR A 134 1.93 -9.83 16.93
N TRP A 135 0.85 -9.45 16.26
CA TRP A 135 0.68 -9.49 14.81
C TRP A 135 -0.22 -8.31 14.39
N ASP A 136 -0.13 -7.89 13.14
CA ASP A 136 -0.95 -6.79 12.62
C ASP A 136 -1.44 -7.09 11.19
N PRO A 137 -2.72 -7.41 11.00
CA PRO A 137 -3.25 -7.78 9.69
C PRO A 137 -3.27 -6.63 8.67
N ILE A 138 -2.96 -5.40 9.06
CA ILE A 138 -2.80 -4.28 8.12
C ILE A 138 -1.43 -4.37 7.41
N TRP A 139 -0.43 -5.05 7.98
CA TRP A 139 0.88 -5.26 7.33
C TRP A 139 0.72 -5.95 5.99
N ARG A 140 -0.16 -6.96 5.92
CA ARG A 140 -0.62 -7.59 4.69
C ARG A 140 -1.00 -6.59 3.60
N GLY A 141 -1.81 -5.58 3.90
CA GLY A 141 -2.24 -4.57 2.94
C GLY A 141 -1.10 -3.66 2.49
N PHE A 142 -0.30 -3.15 3.43
CA PHE A 142 0.84 -2.28 3.10
C PHE A 142 1.91 -3.00 2.28
N ILE A 143 2.31 -4.20 2.69
CA ILE A 143 3.33 -4.99 2.00
C ILE A 143 2.78 -5.48 0.66
N GLY A 144 1.56 -6.04 0.64
CA GLY A 144 0.94 -6.55 -0.58
C GLY A 144 0.78 -5.49 -1.66
N THR A 145 0.26 -4.30 -1.32
CA THR A 145 0.17 -3.19 -2.29
C THR A 145 1.54 -2.69 -2.75
N THR A 146 2.56 -2.73 -1.90
CA THR A 146 3.93 -2.38 -2.30
C THR A 146 4.52 -3.42 -3.25
N LEU A 147 4.26 -4.71 -3.02
CA LEU A 147 4.65 -5.80 -3.93
C LEU A 147 3.94 -5.67 -5.29
N ILE A 148 2.68 -5.21 -5.32
CA ILE A 148 1.99 -4.87 -6.58
C ILE A 148 2.74 -3.78 -7.34
N VAL A 149 3.13 -2.69 -6.67
CA VAL A 149 3.92 -1.61 -7.31
C VAL A 149 5.25 -2.16 -7.84
N ILE A 150 5.95 -2.97 -7.04
CA ILE A 150 7.20 -3.61 -7.47
C ILE A 150 6.98 -4.46 -8.72
N TYR A 151 5.93 -5.26 -8.76
CA TYR A 151 5.63 -6.14 -9.87
C TYR A 151 5.20 -5.37 -11.12
N GLU A 152 4.33 -4.37 -11.00
CA GLU A 152 3.84 -3.60 -12.14
C GLU A 152 4.94 -2.72 -12.75
N GLU A 153 5.73 -2.04 -11.93
CA GLU A 153 6.68 -1.02 -12.39
C GLU A 153 8.09 -1.57 -12.62
N PHE A 154 8.54 -2.54 -11.81
CA PHE A 154 9.96 -2.89 -11.70
C PHE A 154 10.28 -4.38 -11.96
N ARG A 155 9.29 -5.24 -12.22
CA ARG A 155 9.54 -6.69 -12.46
C ARG A 155 10.58 -6.97 -13.55
N HIS A 156 10.75 -6.07 -14.51
CA HIS A 156 11.73 -6.20 -15.58
C HIS A 156 13.20 -6.16 -15.09
N LEU A 157 13.43 -5.66 -13.87
CA LEU A 157 14.72 -5.68 -13.18
C LEU A 157 14.90 -6.95 -12.32
N LEU A 158 13.82 -7.72 -12.09
CA LEU A 158 13.81 -8.88 -11.21
C LEU A 158 13.92 -10.17 -12.02
N SER A 159 14.63 -11.16 -11.48
CA SER A 159 14.67 -12.50 -12.05
C SER A 159 13.29 -13.17 -11.99
N SER A 160 13.04 -14.13 -12.88
CA SER A 160 11.73 -14.80 -12.96
C SER A 160 11.34 -15.50 -11.65
N ASP A 161 12.29 -16.08 -10.92
CA ASP A 161 12.02 -16.71 -9.62
C ASP A 161 11.50 -15.71 -8.58
N VAL A 162 11.98 -14.45 -8.61
CA VAL A 162 11.48 -13.40 -7.71
C VAL A 162 10.09 -12.94 -8.13
N GLN A 163 9.83 -12.86 -9.44
CA GLN A 163 8.49 -12.53 -9.95
C GLN A 163 7.47 -13.58 -9.51
N ASP A 164 7.79 -14.86 -9.67
CA ASP A 164 6.93 -15.97 -9.25
C ASP A 164 6.74 -15.99 -7.73
N LEU A 165 7.80 -15.70 -6.96
CA LEU A 165 7.73 -15.58 -5.50
C LEU A 165 6.77 -14.47 -5.05
N ILE A 166 6.78 -13.31 -5.73
CA ILE A 166 5.83 -12.22 -5.46
C ILE A 166 4.40 -12.69 -5.73
N LEU A 167 4.15 -13.38 -6.84
CA LEU A 167 2.83 -13.87 -7.20
C LEU A 167 2.30 -14.92 -6.19
N GLU A 168 3.13 -15.86 -5.75
CA GLU A 168 2.77 -16.80 -4.67
C GLU A 168 2.45 -16.05 -3.36
N SER A 169 3.27 -15.07 -3.00
CA SER A 169 3.05 -14.26 -1.81
C SER A 169 1.71 -13.52 -1.88
N MET A 170 1.37 -12.96 -3.03
CA MET A 170 0.11 -12.24 -3.26
C MET A 170 -1.11 -13.17 -3.24
N TYR A 171 -0.97 -14.41 -3.71
CA TYR A 171 -2.00 -15.44 -3.55
C TYR A 171 -2.29 -15.70 -2.07
N ASN A 172 -1.27 -16.01 -1.25
CA ASN A 172 -1.44 -16.27 0.19
C ASN A 172 -2.00 -15.04 0.92
N ASN A 173 -1.49 -13.85 0.56
CA ASN A 173 -1.96 -12.56 1.07
C ASN A 173 -3.46 -12.41 0.87
N THR A 174 -3.94 -12.62 -0.36
CA THR A 174 -5.35 -12.54 -0.75
C THR A 174 -6.22 -13.56 -0.02
N ILE A 175 -5.75 -14.81 0.12
CA ILE A 175 -6.47 -15.83 0.88
C ILE A 175 -6.60 -15.41 2.34
N GLY A 176 -5.54 -14.95 3.00
CA GLY A 176 -5.68 -14.53 4.40
C GLY A 176 -6.42 -13.19 4.57
N ASP A 177 -6.53 -12.34 3.55
CA ASP A 177 -7.46 -11.21 3.56
C ASP A 177 -8.93 -11.68 3.69
N SER A 178 -9.25 -12.88 3.20
CA SER A 178 -10.57 -13.48 3.39
C SER A 178 -10.88 -13.85 4.85
N TYR A 179 -9.86 -13.96 5.71
CA TYR A 179 -10.04 -14.26 7.14
C TYR A 179 -10.44 -13.01 7.93
N ARG A 180 -10.30 -11.83 7.34
CA ARG A 180 -10.64 -10.55 7.97
C ARG A 180 -12.12 -10.25 7.83
N VAL A 181 -12.86 -10.43 8.93
CA VAL A 181 -14.30 -10.14 9.00
C VAL A 181 -14.55 -9.23 10.20
N GLY A 182 -14.97 -7.99 9.94
CA GLY A 182 -15.23 -7.02 11.01
C GLY A 182 -16.25 -7.52 12.04
N GLY A 183 -15.86 -7.52 13.31
CA GLY A 183 -16.66 -7.98 14.45
C GLY A 183 -16.56 -9.48 14.73
N VAL A 184 -15.72 -10.22 13.99
CA VAL A 184 -15.39 -11.62 14.22
C VAL A 184 -13.93 -11.71 14.62
N ASP A 185 -13.60 -12.58 15.57
CA ASP A 185 -12.21 -12.90 15.91
C ASP A 185 -11.34 -11.69 16.31
N ASP A 186 -11.96 -10.69 16.96
CA ASP A 186 -11.36 -9.40 17.34
C ASP A 186 -10.88 -8.54 16.17
N ASP A 187 -11.21 -8.91 14.93
CA ASP A 187 -10.94 -8.12 13.73
C ASP A 187 -11.98 -7.00 13.57
N ASN A 188 -11.57 -5.86 13.02
CA ASN A 188 -12.39 -4.67 12.80
C ASN A 188 -12.35 -4.18 11.35
N LEU A 189 -11.97 -5.03 10.39
CA LEU A 189 -11.98 -4.69 8.96
C LEU A 189 -13.40 -4.66 8.41
N TYR A 190 -14.04 -3.52 8.60
CA TYR A 190 -15.25 -3.13 7.90
C TYR A 190 -14.92 -2.34 6.62
N PRO A 191 -15.82 -2.28 5.64
CA PRO A 191 -15.66 -1.41 4.47
C PRO A 191 -15.46 0.07 4.84
N SER A 192 -16.03 0.52 5.97
CA SER A 192 -15.85 1.86 6.53
C SER A 192 -14.45 2.11 7.12
N TYR A 193 -13.65 1.07 7.38
CA TYR A 193 -12.25 1.24 7.79
C TYR A 193 -11.40 1.85 6.65
N SER A 194 -11.99 2.22 5.51
CA SER A 194 -11.39 3.12 4.51
C SER A 194 -10.03 2.60 4.02
N ASN A 195 -8.89 3.06 4.57
CA ASN A 195 -7.58 2.71 4.02
C ASN A 195 -7.26 1.20 3.95
N PRO A 196 -7.43 0.35 5.00
CA PRO A 196 -7.15 -1.07 4.87
C PRO A 196 -8.18 -1.78 3.99
N ALA A 197 -9.43 -1.30 3.96
CA ALA A 197 -10.47 -1.86 3.09
C ALA A 197 -10.15 -1.61 1.60
N ILE A 198 -9.71 -0.39 1.25
CA ILE A 198 -9.27 -0.03 -0.11
C ILE A 198 -8.05 -0.87 -0.51
N MET A 199 -7.09 -1.07 0.41
CA MET A 199 -5.92 -1.94 0.19
C MET A 199 -6.33 -3.40 -0.04
N ARG A 200 -7.28 -3.95 0.73
CA ARG A 200 -7.80 -5.31 0.55
C ARG A 200 -8.43 -5.49 -0.83
N ALA A 201 -9.27 -4.56 -1.25
CA ALA A 201 -9.94 -4.63 -2.56
C ALA A 201 -8.94 -4.71 -3.71
N ILE A 202 -7.91 -3.83 -3.70
CA ILE A 202 -6.88 -3.86 -4.75
C ILE A 202 -5.99 -5.09 -4.66
N ALA A 203 -5.55 -5.49 -3.47
CA ALA A 203 -4.71 -6.68 -3.28
C ALA A 203 -5.41 -7.92 -3.84
N THR A 204 -6.68 -8.10 -3.48
CA THR A 204 -7.51 -9.23 -3.91
C THR A 204 -7.83 -9.17 -5.41
N GLY A 205 -8.34 -8.04 -5.90
CA GLY A 205 -8.79 -7.91 -7.29
C GLY A 205 -7.67 -7.90 -8.32
N TRP A 206 -6.52 -7.31 -7.97
CA TRP A 206 -5.30 -7.35 -8.79
C TRP A 206 -4.75 -8.78 -8.84
N THR A 207 -4.67 -9.47 -7.69
CA THR A 207 -4.17 -10.86 -7.63
C THR A 207 -5.02 -11.80 -8.46
N GLY A 208 -6.35 -11.73 -8.31
CA GLY A 208 -7.27 -12.54 -9.10
C GLY A 208 -7.10 -12.34 -10.60
N ARG A 209 -6.94 -11.11 -11.07
CA ARG A 209 -6.73 -10.83 -12.50
C ARG A 209 -5.36 -11.27 -12.99
N THR A 210 -4.33 -11.09 -12.17
CA THR A 210 -2.95 -11.45 -12.54
C THR A 210 -2.77 -12.96 -12.61
N LEU A 211 -3.46 -13.71 -11.75
CA LEU A 211 -3.43 -15.18 -11.71
C LEU A 211 -4.56 -15.85 -12.51
N ASN A 212 -5.44 -15.07 -13.14
CA ASN A 212 -6.67 -15.55 -13.80
C ASN A 212 -7.60 -16.37 -12.87
N ASP A 213 -7.66 -16.02 -11.58
CA ASP A 213 -8.58 -16.58 -10.60
C ASP A 213 -9.88 -15.76 -10.57
N SER A 214 -10.98 -16.38 -10.99
CA SER A 214 -12.29 -15.72 -11.07
C SER A 214 -12.90 -15.42 -9.70
N ASN A 215 -12.61 -16.24 -8.68
CA ASN A 215 -13.16 -16.07 -7.34
C ASN A 215 -12.49 -14.88 -6.64
N MET A 216 -11.16 -14.79 -6.70
CA MET A 216 -10.43 -13.63 -6.20
C MET A 216 -10.79 -12.35 -6.97
N THR A 217 -10.93 -12.46 -8.30
CA THR A 217 -11.40 -11.33 -9.13
C THR A 217 -12.76 -10.82 -8.65
N ALA A 218 -13.73 -11.72 -8.45
CA ALA A 218 -15.08 -11.35 -7.98
C ALA A 218 -15.08 -10.81 -6.55
N ALA A 219 -14.29 -11.39 -5.65
CA ALA A 219 -14.16 -10.92 -4.27
C ALA A 219 -13.58 -9.49 -4.20
N GLY A 220 -12.56 -9.19 -5.01
CA GLY A 220 -11.99 -7.84 -5.07
C GLY A 220 -13.00 -6.79 -5.55
N GLU A 221 -13.79 -7.12 -6.58
CA GLU A 221 -14.87 -6.23 -7.06
C GLU A 221 -16.00 -6.07 -6.04
N MET A 222 -16.34 -7.12 -5.30
CA MET A 222 -17.31 -7.06 -4.21
C MET A 222 -16.84 -6.09 -3.11
N TYR A 223 -15.60 -6.21 -2.63
CA TYR A 223 -15.05 -5.29 -1.64
C TYR A 223 -14.99 -3.85 -2.16
N ALA A 224 -14.67 -3.66 -3.45
CA ALA A 224 -14.71 -2.34 -4.06
C ALA A 224 -16.14 -1.75 -4.07
N GLN A 225 -17.16 -2.55 -4.39
CA GLN A 225 -18.55 -2.12 -4.37
C GLN A 225 -19.00 -1.65 -2.98
N GLU A 226 -18.68 -2.41 -1.92
CA GLU A 226 -19.04 -2.04 -0.55
C GLU A 226 -18.43 -0.69 -0.12
N ILE A 227 -17.19 -0.41 -0.56
CA ILE A 227 -16.52 0.87 -0.32
C ILE A 227 -17.18 1.99 -1.11
N LEU A 228 -17.54 1.74 -2.37
CA LEU A 228 -18.20 2.73 -3.24
C LEU A 228 -19.58 3.10 -2.70
N ASP A 229 -20.36 2.12 -2.22
CA ASP A 229 -21.68 2.36 -1.63
C ASP A 229 -21.59 3.31 -0.42
N LEU A 230 -20.56 3.15 0.43
CA LEU A 230 -20.30 4.05 1.54
C LEU A 230 -19.81 5.43 1.07
N PHE A 231 -18.91 5.46 0.10
CA PHE A 231 -18.36 6.70 -0.44
C PHE A 231 -19.44 7.57 -1.09
N ASP A 232 -20.31 6.97 -1.89
CA ASP A 232 -21.35 7.68 -2.65
C ASP A 232 -22.46 8.25 -1.76
N ARG A 233 -22.61 7.72 -0.54
CA ARG A 233 -23.53 8.28 0.45
C ARG A 233 -23.14 9.67 0.92
N ASN A 234 -21.83 9.93 1.11
CA ASN A 234 -21.33 11.16 1.75
C ASN A 234 -20.38 11.98 0.86
N GLY A 235 -19.94 11.45 -0.28
CA GLY A 235 -18.92 12.06 -1.14
C GLY A 235 -17.52 12.08 -0.52
N THR A 236 -17.25 11.26 0.50
CA THR A 236 -15.97 11.21 1.20
C THR A 236 -15.79 9.88 1.95
N LEU A 237 -14.58 9.64 2.46
CA LEU A 237 -14.23 8.45 3.26
C LEU A 237 -14.80 8.53 4.67
N SER A 238 -14.99 7.38 5.34
CA SER A 238 -15.43 7.37 6.74
C SER A 238 -14.37 7.91 7.69
N GLU A 239 -13.09 7.68 7.42
CA GLU A 239 -11.95 8.33 8.10
C GLU A 239 -11.77 9.77 7.61
N PHE A 240 -12.82 10.57 7.75
CA PHE A 240 -12.87 11.92 7.19
C PHE A 240 -11.79 12.80 7.81
N ASN A 241 -11.01 13.43 6.93
CA ASN A 241 -10.10 14.50 7.29
C ASN A 241 -8.99 14.10 8.30
N SER A 242 -8.57 12.83 8.24
CA SER A 242 -7.31 12.35 8.82
C SER A 242 -6.13 12.63 7.88
N PRO A 243 -5.18 13.55 8.18
CA PRO A 243 -4.08 13.83 7.26
C PRO A 243 -3.13 12.63 7.04
N THR A 244 -3.09 11.67 7.96
CA THR A 244 -2.31 10.45 7.77
C THR A 244 -3.09 9.47 6.87
N TYR A 245 -4.30 9.11 7.26
CA TYR A 245 -5.03 8.02 6.61
C TYR A 245 -5.69 8.40 5.29
N ALA A 246 -6.00 9.69 5.08
CA ALA A 246 -6.37 10.21 3.76
C ALA A 246 -5.21 10.01 2.77
N GLY A 247 -3.96 10.20 3.23
CA GLY A 247 -2.77 9.93 2.42
C GLY A 247 -2.62 8.45 2.08
N VAL A 248 -2.82 7.53 3.03
CA VAL A 248 -2.84 6.08 2.73
C VAL A 248 -3.94 5.75 1.72
N SER A 249 -5.12 6.31 1.89
CA SER A 249 -6.26 6.05 1.00
C SER A 249 -5.99 6.57 -0.42
N ILE A 250 -5.39 7.76 -0.58
CA ILE A 250 -4.96 8.27 -1.88
C ILE A 250 -3.92 7.35 -2.50
N TYR A 251 -2.95 6.85 -1.72
CA TYR A 251 -1.99 5.85 -2.21
C TYR A 251 -2.75 4.65 -2.79
N SER A 252 -3.59 3.98 -2.00
CA SER A 252 -4.32 2.77 -2.42
C SER A 252 -5.26 2.99 -3.60
N LEU A 253 -5.99 4.12 -3.63
CA LEU A 253 -6.85 4.51 -4.76
C LEU A 253 -6.03 4.83 -6.02
N THR A 254 -4.77 5.27 -5.87
CA THR A 254 -3.88 5.45 -7.03
C THR A 254 -3.58 4.10 -7.68
N LEU A 255 -3.41 3.03 -6.90
CA LEU A 255 -3.28 1.68 -7.46
C LEU A 255 -4.58 1.24 -8.16
N TRP A 256 -5.76 1.57 -7.61
CA TRP A 256 -7.04 1.33 -8.30
C TRP A 256 -7.05 2.01 -9.68
N ALA A 257 -6.77 3.31 -9.71
CA ALA A 257 -6.81 4.10 -10.94
C ALA A 257 -5.74 3.70 -11.96
N LYS A 258 -4.57 3.25 -11.49
CA LYS A 258 -3.40 2.97 -12.36
C LYS A 258 -3.34 1.53 -12.85
N TYR A 259 -3.67 0.55 -12.00
CA TYR A 259 -3.42 -0.86 -12.29
C TYR A 259 -4.68 -1.67 -12.57
N MET A 260 -5.87 -1.15 -12.25
CA MET A 260 -7.12 -1.84 -12.55
C MET A 260 -7.73 -1.36 -13.87
N PRO A 261 -8.28 -2.27 -14.69
CA PRO A 261 -8.81 -1.92 -16.00
C PRO A 261 -10.11 -1.11 -15.88
N SER A 262 -10.15 0.10 -16.45
CA SER A 262 -11.30 1.00 -16.34
C SER A 262 -12.54 0.54 -17.13
N ASP A 263 -12.42 -0.41 -18.04
CA ASP A 263 -13.55 -0.95 -18.80
C ASP A 263 -14.26 -2.11 -18.09
N SER A 264 -13.61 -2.73 -17.09
CA SER A 264 -14.01 -4.04 -16.54
C SER A 264 -13.73 -4.21 -15.03
N SER A 265 -13.36 -3.14 -14.33
CA SER A 265 -13.20 -3.10 -12.88
C SER A 265 -13.78 -1.82 -12.29
N LEU A 266 -14.59 -1.96 -11.24
CA LEU A 266 -15.13 -0.83 -10.47
C LEU A 266 -14.00 0.03 -9.90
N MET A 267 -12.91 -0.62 -9.48
CA MET A 267 -11.73 0.06 -8.97
C MET A 267 -11.11 0.99 -10.03
N GLY A 268 -10.90 0.46 -11.24
CA GLY A 268 -10.35 1.25 -12.37
C GLY A 268 -11.30 2.38 -12.81
N GLN A 269 -12.61 2.14 -12.76
CA GLN A 269 -13.63 3.14 -13.10
C GLN A 269 -13.70 4.29 -12.09
N HIS A 270 -13.44 4.02 -10.81
CA HIS A 270 -13.76 4.96 -9.73
C HIS A 270 -12.57 5.48 -8.93
N GLY A 271 -11.39 4.86 -9.00
CA GLY A 271 -10.21 5.32 -8.25
C GLY A 271 -9.90 6.81 -8.48
N GLY A 272 -9.90 7.25 -9.74
CA GLY A 272 -9.64 8.65 -10.10
C GLY A 272 -10.66 9.65 -9.54
N ARG A 273 -11.95 9.33 -9.56
CA ARG A 273 -12.99 10.22 -9.01
C ARG A 273 -12.90 10.34 -7.49
N MET A 274 -12.57 9.25 -6.79
CA MET A 274 -12.46 9.24 -5.34
C MET A 274 -11.24 10.03 -4.88
N ILE A 275 -10.09 9.87 -5.56
CA ILE A 275 -8.88 10.68 -5.32
C ILE A 275 -9.22 12.17 -5.46
N LYS A 276 -9.91 12.56 -6.53
CA LYS A 276 -10.30 13.96 -6.77
C LYS A 276 -11.15 14.51 -5.62
N ALA A 277 -12.20 13.80 -5.21
CA ALA A 277 -13.09 14.24 -4.14
C ALA A 277 -12.40 14.35 -2.77
N ILE A 278 -11.46 13.45 -2.46
CA ILE A 278 -10.63 13.55 -1.25
C ILE A 278 -9.74 14.80 -1.31
N TRP A 279 -9.09 15.06 -2.44
CA TRP A 279 -8.28 16.27 -2.62
C TRP A 279 -9.09 17.56 -2.53
N GLU A 280 -10.30 17.59 -3.11
CA GLU A 280 -11.22 18.73 -2.98
C GLU A 280 -11.57 18.99 -1.51
N SER A 281 -11.83 17.92 -0.74
CA SER A 281 -12.10 18.03 0.70
C SER A 281 -10.89 18.57 1.47
N ILE A 282 -9.70 18.01 1.24
CA ILE A 282 -8.45 18.45 1.89
C ILE A 282 -8.16 19.91 1.54
N ALA A 283 -8.30 20.29 0.27
CA ALA A 283 -8.04 21.66 -0.20
C ALA A 283 -8.99 22.67 0.44
N ALA A 284 -10.27 22.32 0.62
CA ALA A 284 -11.25 23.18 1.29
C ALA A 284 -10.91 23.45 2.77
N MET A 285 -10.18 22.54 3.41
CA MET A 285 -9.80 22.63 4.83
C MET A 285 -8.34 23.04 5.05
N TYR A 286 -7.51 23.09 4.00
CA TYR A 286 -6.10 23.42 4.12
C TYR A 286 -5.86 24.93 4.20
N ASN A 287 -5.15 25.36 5.26
CA ASN A 287 -4.66 26.73 5.38
C ASN A 287 -3.17 26.79 5.02
N ALA A 288 -2.85 27.42 3.90
CA ALA A 288 -1.47 27.51 3.40
C ALA A 288 -0.52 28.33 4.29
N ASN A 289 -1.03 29.33 5.02
CA ASN A 289 -0.21 30.13 5.93
C ASN A 289 0.17 29.33 7.18
N LEU A 290 -0.76 28.51 7.68
CA LEU A 290 -0.52 27.60 8.81
C LEU A 290 0.16 26.30 8.39
N ARG A 291 0.16 25.97 7.09
CA ARG A 291 0.59 24.68 6.52
C ARG A 291 -0.08 23.52 7.24
N ASN A 292 -1.40 23.61 7.39
CA ASN A 292 -2.15 22.65 8.19
C ASN A 292 -3.56 22.48 7.64
N VAL A 293 -4.11 21.28 7.78
CA VAL A 293 -5.51 20.98 7.50
C VAL A 293 -6.33 21.26 8.77
N ALA A 294 -7.37 22.09 8.64
CA ALA A 294 -8.33 22.34 9.70
C ALA A 294 -9.17 21.08 9.98
N GLY A 295 -9.64 20.91 11.21
CA GLY A 295 -10.45 19.75 11.62
C GLY A 295 -11.78 19.61 10.86
N LEU A 296 -12.52 18.52 11.05
CA LEU A 296 -12.42 17.53 12.15
C LEU A 296 -11.29 16.51 11.95
N TRP A 297 -10.46 16.28 12.96
CA TRP A 297 -9.28 15.42 12.86
C TRP A 297 -9.55 13.98 13.31
N ASP A 298 -10.39 13.25 12.57
CA ASP A 298 -10.64 11.85 12.90
C ASP A 298 -9.35 11.02 12.79
N ARG A 299 -9.12 10.13 13.75
CA ARG A 299 -7.95 9.25 13.85
C ARG A 299 -6.63 9.90 13.43
N THR A 300 -6.34 11.11 13.90
CA THR A 300 -5.06 11.77 13.65
C THR A 300 -4.03 11.47 14.74
N TYR A 301 -2.74 11.49 14.37
CA TYR A 301 -1.64 11.47 15.35
C TYR A 301 -1.40 12.83 16.02
N GLY A 302 -1.91 13.91 15.43
CA GLY A 302 -1.77 15.26 15.96
C GLY A 302 -2.63 16.27 15.20
N PHE A 303 -2.82 17.44 15.79
CA PHE A 303 -3.61 18.52 15.20
C PHE A 303 -2.77 19.51 14.37
N ASP A 304 -1.45 19.42 14.49
CA ASP A 304 -0.50 20.30 13.80
C ASP A 304 0.43 19.45 12.91
N MET A 305 0.16 19.46 11.61
CA MET A 305 0.97 18.77 10.59
C MET A 305 2.42 19.29 10.52
N ASN A 306 2.76 20.36 11.25
CA ASN A 306 4.14 20.83 11.37
C ASN A 306 4.95 20.08 12.44
N GLN A 307 4.32 19.34 13.35
CA GLN A 307 4.99 18.67 14.48
C GLN A 307 5.19 17.17 14.27
N TYR A 308 4.63 16.61 13.19
CA TYR A 308 4.76 15.20 12.84
C TYR A 308 4.64 15.02 11.33
N VAL A 309 5.06 13.86 10.82
CA VAL A 309 4.92 13.50 9.41
C VAL A 309 3.57 12.82 9.20
N ALA A 310 2.59 13.56 8.69
CA ALA A 310 1.41 12.97 8.08
C ALA A 310 1.70 12.59 6.62
N ILE A 311 1.03 11.57 6.08
CA ILE A 311 1.28 11.15 4.68
C ILE A 311 0.84 12.24 3.70
N ILE A 312 -0.20 13.03 4.00
CA ILE A 312 -0.53 14.22 3.19
C ILE A 312 0.61 15.24 3.15
N ASN A 313 1.49 15.33 4.15
CA ASN A 313 2.67 16.21 4.07
C ASN A 313 3.57 15.83 2.89
N ILE A 314 3.73 14.52 2.64
CA ILE A 314 4.56 13.96 1.57
C ILE A 314 3.96 14.34 0.21
N TYR A 315 2.64 14.21 0.06
CA TYR A 315 1.94 14.65 -1.15
C TYR A 315 2.01 16.16 -1.35
N ILE A 316 1.85 16.96 -0.30
CA ILE A 316 1.96 18.42 -0.42
C ILE A 316 3.39 18.80 -0.81
N TRP A 317 4.42 18.17 -0.23
CA TRP A 317 5.82 18.38 -0.65
C TRP A 317 5.98 18.12 -2.14
N SER A 318 5.58 16.95 -2.66
CA SER A 318 5.75 16.65 -4.08
C SER A 318 5.08 17.65 -5.02
N LEU A 319 4.07 18.40 -4.54
CA LEU A 319 3.38 19.45 -5.29
C LEU A 319 4.00 20.85 -5.15
N VAL A 320 4.40 21.27 -3.94
CA VAL A 320 4.79 22.68 -3.67
C VAL A 320 6.23 22.89 -3.19
N GLY A 321 6.96 21.79 -2.96
CA GLY A 321 8.32 21.78 -2.45
C GLY A 321 8.40 21.78 -0.92
N LYS A 322 9.54 21.29 -0.40
CA LYS A 322 9.83 21.13 1.04
C LYS A 322 9.57 22.40 1.84
N ASP A 323 10.02 23.54 1.32
CA ASP A 323 9.96 24.82 2.03
C ASP A 323 8.55 25.34 2.24
N ARG A 324 7.55 24.82 1.50
CA ARG A 324 6.13 25.19 1.62
C ARG A 324 5.26 24.08 2.20
N ALA A 325 5.78 22.86 2.28
CA ALA A 325 5.09 21.74 2.88
C ALA A 325 5.08 21.80 4.42
N PRO A 326 4.13 21.13 5.09
CA PRO A 326 4.09 21.01 6.54
C PRO A 326 5.26 20.18 7.09
N GLY A 327 5.82 20.61 8.22
CA GLY A 327 6.56 19.76 9.17
C GLY A 327 7.90 19.16 8.78
N ILE A 328 8.29 19.11 7.52
CA ILE A 328 9.53 18.40 7.13
C ILE A 328 10.80 19.13 7.62
N SER A 329 10.81 20.46 7.67
CA SER A 329 11.97 21.23 8.16
C SER A 329 11.98 21.46 9.68
N GLN A 330 10.86 21.20 10.37
CA GLN A 330 10.68 21.51 11.80
C GLN A 330 10.46 20.29 12.69
N CYS A 331 10.26 19.09 12.12
CA CYS A 331 10.30 17.83 12.88
C CYS A 331 11.71 17.66 13.46
N ARG A 332 11.91 18.15 14.68
CA ARG A 332 13.18 18.04 15.40
C ARG A 332 13.57 16.58 15.52
N ILE A 333 14.76 16.24 15.03
CA ILE A 333 15.48 15.03 15.41
C ILE A 333 15.51 14.99 16.94
N GLY A 334 14.77 14.07 17.54
CA GLY A 334 14.72 13.88 19.00
C GLY A 334 13.50 14.44 19.75
N SER A 335 12.47 14.97 19.08
CA SER A 335 11.16 15.05 19.76
C SER A 335 10.59 13.64 19.84
N PRO A 336 10.45 13.02 21.03
CA PRO A 336 9.68 11.80 21.12
C PRO A 336 8.30 12.13 20.55
N ILE A 337 7.84 11.32 19.59
CA ILE A 337 6.41 11.24 19.28
C ILE A 337 5.79 10.96 20.65
N ARG A 338 5.25 11.98 21.33
CA ARG A 338 4.64 11.78 22.63
C ARG A 338 3.48 10.85 22.34
N PRO A 339 3.48 9.61 22.86
CA PRO A 339 2.26 8.84 22.85
C PRO A 339 1.32 9.64 23.73
N ARG A 340 0.24 10.18 23.14
CA ARG A 340 -0.86 10.55 24.01
C ARG A 340 -1.34 9.24 24.63
N HIS A 341 -1.49 9.30 25.94
CA HIS A 341 -1.96 8.28 26.87
C HIS A 341 -2.73 7.14 26.22
N THR A 342 -2.39 5.91 26.64
CA THR A 342 -3.28 4.75 26.70
C THR A 342 -4.75 5.17 26.74
N VAL A 343 -5.35 5.29 25.56
CA VAL A 343 -6.78 5.22 25.34
C VAL A 343 -6.89 4.04 24.41
N ASP A 344 -7.22 2.91 25.03
CA ASP A 344 -7.64 1.65 24.43
C ASP A 344 -7.27 1.45 22.96
N ARG A 345 -6.26 0.60 22.72
CA ARG A 345 -6.16 -0.18 21.48
C ARG A 345 -7.26 -1.26 21.43
N ALA A 346 -8.50 -0.87 21.73
CA ALA A 346 -9.69 -1.68 21.68
C ALA A 346 -10.85 -0.77 21.27
N GLY A 347 -11.47 -1.07 20.13
CA GLY A 347 -12.79 -0.58 19.76
C GLY A 347 -12.94 0.93 19.59
N ALA A 348 -12.74 1.41 18.36
CA ALA A 348 -13.59 2.49 17.84
C ALA A 348 -14.52 1.83 16.81
N ASN A 349 -15.82 1.81 17.16
CA ASN A 349 -16.92 1.17 16.43
C ASN A 349 -16.98 1.51 14.94
#